data_AF-A0A9D5FPR5-F1
#
_entry.id   AF-A0A9D5FPR5-F1
#
_cell.length_a   1.000
_cell.length_b   1.000
_cell.length_c   1.000
_cell.angle_alpha   90.00
_cell.angle_beta   90.00
_cell.angle_gamma   90.00
#
_symmetry.space_group_name_H-M   'P 1'
#
loop_
_entity.id
_entity.type
_entity.pdbx_description
1 polymer ?
#
loop_
_entity_poly.entity_id
_entity_poly.type
_entity_poly.pdbx_seq_one_letter_code
_entity_poly.pdbx_strand_id
1 'polypeptide(L)'
;MTRRHSRSGQAMVEFLVAVVVILALFAGLLQVASLTKTRTDMMVSARRDAGQRAVLPGSYDAGLADHIRFVTEGSDTKRYTRDDSFLAADPGRFADVLVEPSAPDVARWGIIDSRVNNQLTILHAASQPIDELGLVRGIDRRTIRLLPAVQHLLYNAPQVTVESEVWLAKTKDIY
;
A
#
# COMPACT_ATOMS: atom_id res chain seq x y z
N MET A 1 -3.34 33.24 -59.61
CA MET A 1 -2.07 32.58 -59.20
C MET A 1 -2.36 31.61 -58.06
N THR A 2 -2.57 30.33 -58.38
CA THR A 2 -2.79 29.27 -57.39
C THR A 2 -1.44 28.74 -56.92
N ARG A 3 -1.05 29.05 -55.69
CA ARG A 3 0.14 28.49 -55.04
C ARG A 3 -0.05 26.97 -54.89
N ARG A 4 0.63 26.18 -55.74
CA ARG A 4 0.85 24.76 -55.49
C ARG A 4 1.77 24.64 -54.28
N HIS A 5 1.21 24.36 -53.11
CA HIS A 5 1.99 23.94 -51.95
C HIS A 5 2.68 22.60 -52.29
N SER A 6 4.00 22.58 -52.17
CA SER A 6 4.85 21.41 -52.40
C SER A 6 4.56 20.32 -51.34
N ARG A 7 3.67 19.39 -51.68
CA ARG A 7 3.35 18.18 -50.86
C ARG A 7 4.52 17.21 -50.70
N SER A 8 5.66 17.44 -51.37
CA SER A 8 6.80 16.52 -51.43
C SER A 8 7.59 16.38 -50.12
N GLY A 9 7.46 17.31 -49.17
CA GLY A 9 8.14 17.22 -47.86
C GLY A 9 7.23 16.81 -46.70
N GLN A 10 5.91 16.93 -46.88
CA GLN A 10 4.92 16.69 -45.82
C GLN A 10 4.88 15.21 -45.41
N ALA A 11 4.88 14.29 -46.40
CA ALA A 11 4.85 12.85 -46.12
C ALA A 11 6.07 12.37 -45.31
N MET A 12 7.25 12.95 -45.56
CA MET A 12 8.48 12.60 -44.82
C MET A 12 8.41 13.10 -43.37
N VAL A 13 7.89 14.31 -43.16
CA VAL A 13 7.69 14.87 -41.80
C VAL A 13 6.64 14.05 -41.04
N GLU A 14 5.51 13.74 -41.66
CA GLU A 14 4.45 12.91 -41.05
C GLU A 14 4.98 11.52 -40.67
N PHE A 15 5.78 10.90 -41.54
CA PHE A 15 6.42 9.62 -41.25
C PHE A 15 7.38 9.72 -40.06
N LEU A 16 8.23 10.75 -40.01
CA LEU A 16 9.17 10.94 -38.90
C LEU A 16 8.42 11.18 -37.57
N VAL A 17 7.37 11.99 -37.59
CA VAL A 17 6.51 12.22 -36.42
C VAL A 17 5.87 10.91 -35.96
N ALA A 18 5.32 10.10 -36.88
CA ALA A 18 4.73 8.81 -36.56
C ALA A 18 5.75 7.86 -35.90
N VAL A 19 6.98 7.79 -36.44
CA VAL A 19 8.06 6.98 -35.86
C VAL A 19 8.42 7.44 -34.45
N VAL A 20 8.55 8.74 -34.22
CA VAL A 20 8.85 9.30 -32.89
C VAL A 20 7.74 8.95 -31.88
N VAL A 21 6.47 9.07 -32.29
CA VAL A 21 5.32 8.69 -31.44
C VAL A 21 5.35 7.21 -31.09
N ILE A 22 5.63 6.33 -32.06
CA ILE A 22 5.75 4.89 -31.84
C ILE A 22 6.89 4.58 -30.85
N LEU A 23 8.07 5.20 -31.03
CA LEU A 23 9.20 5.02 -30.11
C LEU A 23 8.89 5.51 -28.69
N ALA A 24 8.21 6.65 -28.56
CA ALA A 24 7.78 7.18 -27.28
C ALA A 24 6.81 6.22 -26.56
N LEU A 25 5.87 5.62 -27.31
CA LEU A 25 4.94 4.64 -26.79
C LEU A 25 5.65 3.36 -26.32
N PHE A 26 6.60 2.83 -27.11
CA PHE A 26 7.41 1.68 -26.70
C PHE A 26 8.24 1.97 -25.45
N ALA A 27 8.87 3.14 -25.36
CA ALA A 27 9.62 3.54 -24.18
C ALA A 27 8.72 3.65 -22.94
N GLY A 28 7.51 4.20 -23.10
CA GLY A 28 6.50 4.24 -22.05
C GLY A 28 6.11 2.85 -21.55
N LEU A 29 5.79 1.92 -22.46
CA LEU A 29 5.43 0.54 -22.11
C LEU A 29 6.57 -0.19 -21.39
N LEU A 30 7.81 -0.06 -21.86
CA LEU A 30 8.98 -0.65 -21.21
C LEU A 30 9.19 -0.08 -19.80
N GLN A 31 9.00 1.23 -19.63
CA GLN A 31 9.08 1.86 -18.31
C GLN A 31 8.01 1.34 -17.36
N VAL A 32 6.75 1.23 -17.82
CA VAL A 32 5.64 0.68 -17.01
C VAL A 32 5.91 -0.76 -16.62
N ALA A 33 6.39 -1.60 -17.54
CA ALA A 33 6.76 -2.98 -17.25
C ALA A 33 7.88 -3.05 -16.20
N SER A 34 8.92 -2.22 -16.33
CA SER A 34 10.00 -2.15 -15.35
C SER A 34 9.51 -1.70 -13.97
N LEU A 35 8.67 -0.67 -13.90
CA LEU A 35 8.11 -0.17 -12.64
C LEU A 35 7.22 -1.23 -11.98
N THR A 36 6.42 -1.94 -12.77
CA THR A 36 5.55 -3.02 -12.27
C THR A 36 6.36 -4.15 -11.69
N LYS A 37 7.43 -4.58 -12.38
CA LYS A 37 8.36 -5.59 -11.85
C LYS A 37 8.98 -5.13 -10.53
N THR A 38 9.52 -3.91 -10.50
CA THR A 38 10.13 -3.38 -9.27
C THR A 38 9.14 -3.28 -8.12
N ARG A 39 7.90 -2.85 -8.37
CA ARG A 39 6.84 -2.82 -7.36
C ARG A 39 6.56 -4.22 -6.79
N THR A 40 6.44 -5.24 -7.64
CA THR A 40 6.23 -6.62 -7.18
C THR A 40 7.40 -7.11 -6.34
N ASP A 41 8.64 -6.86 -6.76
CA ASP A 41 9.85 -7.25 -6.03
C ASP A 41 9.93 -6.55 -4.66
N MET A 42 9.59 -5.26 -4.62
CA MET A 42 9.54 -4.48 -3.39
C MET A 42 8.47 -4.99 -2.43
N MET A 43 7.27 -5.31 -2.93
CA MET A 43 6.19 -5.85 -2.11
C MET A 43 6.56 -7.21 -1.50
N VAL A 44 7.22 -8.08 -2.27
CA VAL A 44 7.74 -9.36 -1.77
C VAL A 44 8.84 -9.13 -0.72
N SER A 45 9.73 -8.16 -0.94
CA SER A 45 10.79 -7.80 0.01
C SER A 45 10.22 -7.26 1.32
N ALA A 46 9.33 -6.27 1.26
CA ALA A 46 8.64 -5.68 2.39
C ALA A 46 7.85 -6.74 3.18
N ARG A 47 7.14 -7.65 2.49
CA ARG A 47 6.41 -8.75 3.13
C ARG A 47 7.33 -9.76 3.80
N ARG A 48 8.50 -10.04 3.21
CA ARG A 48 9.51 -10.92 3.83
C ARG A 48 10.05 -10.31 5.11
N ASP A 49 10.39 -9.03 5.10
CA ASP A 49 10.86 -8.29 6.27
C ASP A 49 9.80 -8.27 7.38
N ALA A 50 8.57 -7.87 7.05
CA ALA A 50 7.45 -7.91 8.00
C ALA A 50 7.21 -9.33 8.54
N GLY A 51 7.28 -10.36 7.69
CA GLY A 51 7.08 -11.75 8.10
C GLY A 51 8.16 -12.29 9.03
N GLN A 52 9.43 -11.91 8.80
CA GLN A 52 10.53 -12.24 9.71
C GLN A 52 10.38 -11.55 11.06
N ARG A 53 9.87 -10.31 11.08
CA ARG A 53 9.59 -9.58 12.31
C ARG A 53 8.32 -10.05 13.02
N ALA A 54 7.31 -10.53 12.30
CA ALA A 54 6.06 -11.04 12.87
C ALA A 54 6.22 -12.29 13.76
N VAL A 55 7.32 -13.03 13.58
CA VAL A 55 7.67 -14.21 14.39
C VAL A 55 8.67 -13.89 15.52
N LEU A 56 9.13 -12.66 15.66
CA LEU A 56 10.04 -12.27 16.73
C LEU A 56 9.25 -11.74 17.95
N PRO A 57 9.74 -12.01 19.18
CA PRO A 57 9.12 -11.46 20.38
C PRO A 57 9.39 -9.95 20.47
N GLY A 58 8.38 -9.16 20.82
CA GLY A 58 8.49 -7.71 21.07
C GLY A 58 8.57 -6.81 19.83
N SER A 59 8.54 -7.37 18.62
CA SER A 59 8.51 -6.58 17.37
C SER A 59 7.08 -6.30 16.93
N TYR A 60 6.59 -5.11 17.27
CA TYR A 60 5.37 -4.53 16.71
C TYR A 60 5.55 -3.02 16.58
N ASP A 61 4.88 -2.45 15.59
CA ASP A 61 4.98 -1.04 15.22
C ASP A 61 3.69 -0.33 15.71
N ALA A 62 3.56 -0.17 17.03
CA ALA A 62 2.39 0.45 17.66
C ALA A 62 2.21 1.92 17.23
N GLY A 63 0.94 2.32 17.04
CA GLY A 63 0.56 3.70 16.71
C GLY A 63 1.00 4.20 15.33
N LEU A 64 1.60 3.35 14.49
CA LEU A 64 2.07 3.72 13.15
C LEU A 64 1.13 3.29 12.02
N ALA A 65 0.17 2.40 12.31
CA ALA A 65 -0.76 1.90 11.31
C ALA A 65 -2.03 2.77 11.26
N ASP A 66 -2.41 3.18 10.04
CA ASP A 66 -3.73 3.77 9.82
C ASP A 66 -4.79 2.66 9.85
N HIS A 67 -5.74 2.79 10.77
CA HIS A 67 -6.82 1.82 10.90
C HIS A 67 -8.02 2.20 10.03
N ILE A 68 -8.63 1.21 9.38
CA ILE A 68 -9.76 1.41 8.47
C ILE A 68 -11.04 0.96 9.19
N ARG A 69 -12.04 1.84 9.27
CA ARG A 69 -13.36 1.54 9.83
C ARG A 69 -14.30 0.95 8.80
N PHE A 70 -14.37 1.62 7.64
CA PHE A 70 -15.25 1.25 6.55
C PHE A 70 -14.54 1.45 5.22
N VAL A 71 -14.83 0.54 4.29
CA VAL A 71 -14.44 0.64 2.89
C VAL A 71 -15.71 0.89 2.10
N THR A 72 -15.74 1.95 1.32
CA THR A 72 -16.78 2.14 0.30
C THR A 72 -16.20 1.72 -1.02
N GLU A 73 -16.78 0.67 -1.60
CA GLU A 73 -16.35 0.09 -2.87
C GLU A 73 -16.41 1.14 -3.99
N GLY A 74 -15.39 1.13 -4.83
CA GLY A 74 -15.31 1.94 -6.02
C GLY A 74 -16.21 1.44 -7.15
N SER A 75 -16.02 2.04 -8.32
CA SER A 75 -16.78 1.73 -9.54
C SER A 75 -16.59 0.30 -10.03
N ASP A 76 -15.47 -0.34 -9.67
CA ASP A 76 -15.13 -1.68 -10.13
C ASP A 76 -15.77 -2.81 -9.30
N THR A 77 -16.50 -2.47 -8.23
CA THR A 77 -17.19 -3.39 -7.30
C THR A 77 -16.26 -4.40 -6.60
N LYS A 78 -14.96 -4.16 -6.58
CA LYS A 78 -13.97 -4.99 -5.89
C LYS A 78 -13.46 -4.26 -4.66
N ARG A 79 -13.36 -4.98 -3.54
CA ARG A 79 -12.80 -4.42 -2.30
C ARG A 79 -11.29 -4.37 -2.31
N TYR A 80 -10.76 -3.38 -1.59
CA TYR A 80 -9.35 -3.08 -1.40
C TYR A 80 -8.62 -2.77 -2.71
N THR A 81 -9.31 -2.08 -3.62
CA THR A 81 -8.77 -1.57 -4.88
C THR A 81 -8.45 -0.08 -4.78
N ARG A 82 -7.87 0.48 -5.84
CA ARG A 82 -7.36 1.86 -5.85
C ARG A 82 -8.48 2.90 -5.89
N ASP A 83 -9.65 2.55 -6.43
CA ASP A 83 -10.81 3.42 -6.54
C ASP A 83 -11.74 3.38 -5.32
N ASP A 84 -11.42 2.55 -4.33
CA ASP A 84 -12.11 2.54 -3.04
C ASP A 84 -11.82 3.80 -2.23
N SER A 85 -12.77 4.15 -1.36
CA SER A 85 -12.56 5.17 -0.32
C SER A 85 -12.59 4.53 1.07
N PHE A 86 -11.66 5.00 1.90
CA PHE A 86 -11.42 4.45 3.24
C PHE A 86 -11.79 5.50 4.29
N LEU A 87 -12.72 5.14 5.18
CA LEU A 87 -12.99 5.94 6.36
C LEU A 87 -12.07 5.47 7.49
N ALA A 88 -11.26 6.38 8.02
CA ALA A 88 -10.37 6.10 9.14
C ALA A 88 -11.17 5.63 10.38
N ALA A 89 -10.61 4.65 11.08
CA ALA A 89 -11.10 4.22 12.38
C ALA A 89 -10.55 5.10 13.49
N ASP A 90 -11.32 5.17 14.57
CA ASP A 90 -10.89 5.77 15.83
C ASP A 90 -10.34 4.65 16.73
N PRO A 91 -9.02 4.61 16.99
CA PRO A 91 -8.41 3.63 17.89
C PRO A 91 -9.07 3.57 19.27
N GLY A 92 -9.54 4.71 19.78
CA GLY A 92 -10.16 4.79 21.11
C GLY A 92 -11.51 4.09 21.18
N ARG A 93 -12.23 3.98 20.06
CA ARG A 93 -13.53 3.28 19.98
C ARG A 93 -13.38 1.79 19.75
N PHE A 94 -12.17 1.30 19.50
CA PHE A 94 -11.91 -0.12 19.32
C PHE A 94 -12.28 -0.92 20.57
N ALA A 95 -12.00 -0.37 21.75
CA ALA A 95 -12.37 -0.96 23.03
C ALA A 95 -13.90 -1.19 23.10
N ASP A 96 -14.70 -0.15 22.87
CA ASP A 96 -16.16 -0.20 22.95
C ASP A 96 -16.80 -1.16 21.94
N VAL A 97 -16.22 -1.29 20.74
CA VAL A 97 -16.83 -2.02 19.62
C VAL A 97 -16.41 -3.49 19.60
N LEU A 98 -15.18 -3.81 20.00
CA LEU A 98 -14.62 -5.16 19.86
C LEU A 98 -14.20 -5.77 21.20
N VAL A 99 -13.60 -4.99 22.09
CA VAL A 99 -13.10 -5.53 23.37
C VAL A 99 -14.26 -5.73 24.33
N GLU A 100 -14.99 -4.68 24.69
CA GLU A 100 -16.09 -4.74 25.68
C GLU A 100 -17.16 -5.80 25.34
N PRO A 101 -17.63 -5.94 24.09
CA PRO A 101 -18.63 -6.95 23.73
C PRO A 101 -18.08 -8.38 23.67
N SER A 102 -16.76 -8.58 23.79
CA SER A 102 -16.16 -9.91 23.84
C SER A 102 -16.48 -10.63 25.17
N ALA A 103 -16.86 -9.89 26.21
CA ALA A 103 -17.44 -10.45 27.43
C ALA A 103 -18.99 -10.49 27.31
N PRO A 104 -19.66 -11.57 27.78
CA PRO A 104 -21.12 -11.66 27.74
C PRO A 104 -21.83 -10.57 28.55
N ASP A 105 -21.17 -10.05 29.59
CA ASP A 105 -21.59 -8.91 30.40
C ASP A 105 -20.35 -8.25 31.05
N VAL A 106 -20.46 -6.98 31.45
CA VAL A 106 -19.36 -6.20 32.04
C VAL A 106 -18.89 -6.79 33.38
N ALA A 107 -19.78 -7.47 34.12
CA ALA A 107 -19.44 -8.08 35.41
C ALA A 107 -18.54 -9.33 35.26
N ARG A 108 -18.57 -9.99 34.10
CA ARG A 108 -17.74 -11.17 33.80
C ARG A 108 -16.31 -10.83 33.41
N TRP A 109 -15.98 -9.58 33.12
CA TRP A 109 -14.59 -9.15 32.97
C TRP A 109 -13.76 -9.50 34.21
N GLY A 110 -14.32 -9.35 35.41
CA GLY A 110 -13.64 -9.76 36.65
C GLY A 110 -13.24 -11.25 36.68
N ILE A 111 -13.98 -12.12 36.00
CA ILE A 111 -13.63 -13.55 35.88
C ILE A 111 -12.52 -13.74 34.84
N ILE A 112 -12.60 -13.03 33.72
CA ILE A 112 -11.61 -13.07 32.63
C ILE A 112 -10.26 -12.52 33.12
N ASP A 113 -10.29 -11.41 33.86
CA ASP A 113 -9.13 -10.72 34.42
C ASP A 113 -8.50 -11.46 35.61
N SER A 114 -9.27 -12.30 36.29
CA SER A 114 -8.73 -13.19 37.33
C SER A 114 -7.85 -14.33 36.76
N ARG A 115 -7.83 -14.53 35.44
CA ARG A 115 -7.00 -15.55 34.79
C ARG A 115 -5.60 -15.00 34.54
N VAL A 116 -4.59 -15.66 35.11
CA VAL A 116 -3.18 -15.34 34.87
C VAL A 116 -2.82 -15.61 33.41
N ASN A 117 -2.11 -14.66 32.78
CA ASN A 117 -1.61 -14.72 31.39
C ASN A 117 -2.70 -14.79 30.30
N ASN A 118 -3.77 -14.01 30.43
CA ASN A 118 -4.78 -13.87 29.40
C ASN A 118 -4.55 -12.64 28.51
N GLN A 119 -4.38 -12.85 27.20
CA GLN A 119 -4.23 -11.76 26.22
C GLN A 119 -5.45 -10.83 26.17
N LEU A 120 -6.66 -11.36 26.45
CA LEU A 120 -7.86 -10.53 26.53
C LEU A 120 -7.83 -9.54 27.70
N THR A 121 -7.16 -9.88 28.80
CA THR A 121 -7.00 -8.98 29.94
C THR A 121 -5.99 -7.87 29.63
N ILE A 122 -4.95 -8.17 28.85
CA ILE A 122 -4.01 -7.16 28.34
C ILE A 122 -4.74 -6.20 27.40
N LEU A 123 -5.53 -6.73 26.47
CA LEU A 123 -6.37 -5.94 25.56
C LEU A 123 -7.40 -5.07 26.31
N HIS A 124 -8.05 -5.61 27.34
CA HIS A 124 -9.04 -4.88 28.15
C HIS A 124 -8.39 -3.76 28.99
N ALA A 125 -7.19 -3.99 29.52
CA ALA A 125 -6.47 -3.00 30.33
C ALA A 125 -5.73 -1.93 29.50
N ALA A 126 -5.54 -2.15 28.19
CA ALA A 126 -4.80 -1.25 27.32
C ALA A 126 -5.59 0.04 27.05
N SER A 127 -4.91 1.19 27.10
CA SER A 127 -5.51 2.48 26.72
C SER A 127 -5.87 2.55 25.23
N GLN A 128 -5.17 1.79 24.39
CA GLN A 128 -5.43 1.63 22.95
C GLN A 128 -5.31 0.15 22.59
N PRO A 129 -6.38 -0.66 22.77
CA PRO A 129 -6.30 -2.11 22.59
C PRO A 129 -5.95 -2.55 21.16
N ILE A 130 -6.16 -1.67 20.18
CA ILE A 130 -5.83 -1.95 18.78
C ILE A 130 -4.30 -2.06 18.55
N ASP A 131 -3.48 -1.38 19.36
CA ASP A 131 -2.03 -1.45 19.27
C ASP A 131 -1.48 -2.79 19.80
N GLU A 132 -2.20 -3.40 20.75
CA GLU A 132 -1.86 -4.71 21.31
C GLU A 132 -2.13 -5.86 20.32
N LEU A 133 -2.96 -5.64 19.28
CA LEU A 133 -3.15 -6.62 18.20
C LEU A 133 -1.90 -6.80 17.32
N GLY A 134 -0.86 -5.98 17.53
CA GLY A 134 0.49 -6.26 17.08
C GLY A 134 0.60 -6.30 15.56
N LEU A 135 0.49 -5.14 14.92
CA LEU A 135 0.84 -5.03 13.51
C LEU A 135 2.36 -4.85 13.35
N VAL A 136 2.89 -5.55 12.37
CA VAL A 136 4.31 -5.48 11.99
C VAL A 136 4.39 -4.87 10.60
N ARG A 137 5.10 -3.75 10.52
CA ARG A 137 5.32 -3.03 9.28
C ARG A 137 6.45 -3.68 8.51
N GLY A 138 6.46 -3.57 7.19
CA GLY A 138 7.60 -3.88 6.34
C GLY A 138 7.66 -2.85 5.22
N ILE A 139 8.84 -2.30 4.94
CA ILE A 139 9.01 -1.26 3.92
C ILE A 139 10.19 -1.62 3.02
N ASP A 140 10.00 -1.42 1.72
CA ASP A 140 11.08 -1.35 0.75
C ASP A 140 10.93 -0.04 -0.04
N ARG A 141 12.04 0.68 -0.25
CA ARG A 141 12.09 1.95 -0.97
C ARG A 141 13.21 1.88 -1.99
N ARG A 142 12.89 2.15 -3.26
CA ARG A 142 13.85 2.06 -4.37
C ARG A 142 13.77 3.26 -5.29
N THR A 143 14.94 3.69 -5.75
CA THR A 143 15.07 4.75 -6.75
C THR A 143 15.29 4.12 -8.12
N ILE A 144 14.41 4.43 -9.06
CA ILE A 144 14.38 3.83 -10.40
C ILE A 144 14.70 4.93 -11.41
N ARG A 145 15.70 4.69 -12.25
CA ARG A 145 16.02 5.59 -13.36
C ARG A 145 14.95 5.48 -14.44
N LEU A 146 14.49 6.63 -14.94
CA LEU A 146 13.54 6.70 -16.04
C LEU A 146 14.28 6.63 -17.38
N LEU A 147 13.66 6.03 -18.39
CA LEU A 147 14.16 6.10 -19.77
C LEU A 147 14.12 7.55 -20.28
N PRO A 148 15.09 8.01 -21.10
CA PRO A 148 15.15 9.40 -21.55
C PRO A 148 13.85 9.95 -22.15
N ALA A 149 13.15 9.12 -22.95
CA ALA A 149 11.85 9.51 -23.50
C ALA A 149 10.78 9.75 -22.42
N VAL A 150 10.77 8.96 -21.35
CA VAL A 150 9.81 9.09 -20.25
C VAL A 150 10.18 10.23 -19.29
N GLN A 151 11.48 10.49 -19.10
CA GLN A 151 11.99 11.61 -18.31
C GLN A 151 11.37 12.92 -18.79
N HIS A 152 11.45 13.19 -20.10
CA HIS A 152 11.02 14.46 -20.66
C HIS A 152 9.51 14.53 -20.95
N LEU A 153 8.87 13.40 -21.29
CA LEU A 153 7.46 13.41 -21.70
C LEU A 153 6.48 13.36 -20.52
N LEU A 154 6.82 12.69 -19.41
CA LEU A 154 5.85 12.40 -18.33
C LEU A 154 6.20 13.03 -16.98
N TYR A 155 7.46 12.91 -16.54
CA TYR A 155 7.82 13.22 -15.14
C TYR A 155 8.69 14.46 -14.97
N ASN A 156 9.32 14.96 -16.03
CA ASN A 156 10.36 15.99 -16.00
C ASN A 156 11.44 15.72 -14.93
N ALA A 157 11.80 14.45 -14.75
CA ALA A 157 12.75 14.00 -13.73
C ALA A 157 13.57 12.80 -14.26
N PRO A 158 14.86 12.67 -13.89
CA PRO A 158 15.71 11.56 -14.34
C PRO A 158 15.41 10.24 -13.62
N GLN A 159 14.77 10.31 -12.45
CA GLN A 159 14.49 9.16 -11.60
C GLN A 159 13.25 9.40 -10.75
N VAL A 160 12.61 8.31 -10.33
CA VAL A 160 11.48 8.32 -9.40
C VAL A 160 11.79 7.42 -8.22
N THR A 161 11.40 7.86 -7.02
CA THR A 161 11.47 7.03 -5.81
C THR A 161 10.11 6.39 -5.61
N VAL A 162 10.09 5.07 -5.53
CA VAL A 162 8.88 4.29 -5.24
C VAL A 162 9.05 3.66 -3.87
N GLU A 163 7.96 3.56 -3.14
CA GLU A 163 7.88 2.90 -1.84
C GLU A 163 6.79 1.84 -1.87
N SER A 164 7.06 0.71 -1.20
CA SER A 164 6.07 -0.30 -0.91
C SER A 164 6.08 -0.55 0.59
N GLU A 165 4.92 -0.35 1.20
CA GLU A 165 4.66 -0.64 2.61
C GLU A 165 3.68 -1.81 2.73
N VAL A 166 3.94 -2.72 3.66
CA VAL A 166 3.11 -3.88 3.95
C VAL A 166 2.94 -3.98 5.46
N TRP A 167 1.73 -4.26 5.90
CA TRP A 167 1.40 -4.54 7.29
C TRP A 167 0.95 -6.00 7.44
N LEU A 168 1.50 -6.71 8.43
CA LEU A 168 1.13 -8.08 8.76
C LEU A 168 0.75 -8.18 10.24
N ALA A 169 -0.17 -9.08 10.57
CA ALA A 169 -0.44 -9.44 11.96
C ALA A 169 0.74 -10.24 12.53
N LYS A 170 1.11 -9.96 13.78
CA LYS A 170 2.06 -10.76 14.56
C LYS A 170 1.52 -12.18 14.73
N THR A 171 2.38 -13.18 14.62
CA THR A 171 1.97 -14.59 14.64
C THR A 171 2.47 -15.36 15.87
N LYS A 172 3.57 -14.94 16.50
CA LYS A 172 4.19 -15.71 17.59
C LYS A 172 3.40 -15.74 18.90
N ASP A 173 2.48 -14.80 19.12
CA ASP A 173 1.64 -14.77 20.33
C ASP A 173 0.22 -15.31 20.09
N ILE A 174 -0.06 -15.76 18.87
CA ILE A 174 -1.35 -16.33 18.47
C ILE A 174 -1.36 -17.87 18.61
N TYR A 175 -0.19 -18.51 18.69
CA TYR A 175 -0.01 -19.97 18.81
C TYR A 175 0.77 -20.37 20.07
#